data_AF-S4XWU5-F1
#
_entry.id   AF-S4XWU5-F1
#
_cell.length_a   1.000
_cell.length_b   1.000
_cell.length_c   1.000
_cell.angle_alpha   90.00
_cell.angle_beta   90.00
_cell.angle_gamma   90.00
#
_symmetry.space_group_name_H-M   'P 1'
#
loop_
_entity.id
_entity.type
_entity.pdbx_description
1 polymer ?
#
loop_
_entity_poly.entity_id
_entity_poly.type
_entity_poly.pdbx_seq_one_letter_code
_entity_poly.pdbx_strand_id
1 'polypeptide(L)'
;MNPSSFRSLGVALALTLGACGPGEGGDAAGGTGGGGASGSAAGSGGQSPAGGTGGTGGASSGGGGATSTGGGGPSGGTSSGGGAGAATGGAQGSGGAPGGGCTRELLDGLLDDYFAALAAGDPSSLPLAEGVKFTENAVQAEVGTTDFWKNAGEVKHSQRALDTEACSVGAQAVIPEGGRDLPVALRIKVEGSEMTEIETIVVRPGDYTASFAVASDPAAIIAIADDIGWHDEVPEAERATREELTSWIDKYFRAFPAGVCDVTAACKRLENGGGNFSCGAGASCSAGDPGSGGTLIPRVILADEVRGIAVGLTMFDFSTDGHLDMHMIKMSGGQVHAVHAILRDTNGMSGWE
;
A
#
# COMPACT_ATOMS: atom_id res chain seq x y z
N MET A 1 20.77 7.27 55.39
CA MET A 1 20.94 8.17 54.23
C MET A 1 19.59 8.33 53.55
N ASN A 2 19.26 9.52 53.08
CA ASN A 2 17.88 9.95 52.79
C ASN A 2 17.60 9.92 51.27
N PRO A 3 16.47 9.38 50.78
CA PRO A 3 16.07 9.51 49.39
C PRO A 3 15.27 10.80 49.17
N SER A 4 15.57 11.56 48.12
CA SER A 4 14.83 12.80 47.81
C SER A 4 14.74 13.08 46.31
N SER A 5 13.51 12.98 45.79
CA SER A 5 12.93 13.86 44.77
C SER A 5 13.68 14.07 43.44
N PHE A 6 13.30 13.33 42.40
CA PHE A 6 13.24 13.88 41.04
C PHE A 6 11.84 14.44 40.78
N ARG A 7 11.76 15.73 40.41
CA ARG A 7 10.52 16.37 39.95
C ARG A 7 10.42 16.25 38.43
N SER A 8 9.29 15.75 37.94
CA SER A 8 8.92 15.87 36.52
C SER A 8 8.58 17.32 36.18
N LEU A 9 9.05 17.79 35.02
CA LEU A 9 8.68 19.09 34.46
C LEU A 9 7.77 18.87 33.24
N GLY A 10 6.46 18.81 33.48
CA GLY A 10 5.47 18.81 32.39
C GLY A 10 5.26 20.22 31.86
N VAL A 11 5.57 20.44 30.58
CA VAL A 11 5.20 21.68 29.87
C VAL A 11 3.81 21.50 29.29
N ALA A 12 2.81 22.15 29.89
CA ALA A 12 1.45 22.21 29.36
C ALA A 12 1.28 23.50 28.54
N LEU A 13 1.10 23.37 27.23
CA LEU A 13 0.77 24.49 26.34
C LEU A 13 -0.74 24.68 26.31
N ALA A 14 -1.24 25.79 26.85
CA ALA A 14 -2.67 26.09 26.90
C ALA A 14 -3.13 26.78 25.60
N LEU A 15 -4.12 26.17 24.91
CA LEU A 15 -4.89 26.88 23.88
C LEU A 15 -5.92 27.80 24.55
N THR A 16 -5.85 29.10 24.25
CA THR A 16 -6.87 30.08 24.63
C THR A 16 -7.88 30.27 23.52
N LEU A 17 -9.12 29.81 23.73
CA LEU A 17 -10.25 30.22 22.87
C LEU A 17 -10.65 31.66 23.22
N GLY A 18 -10.54 32.57 22.25
CA GLY A 18 -11.03 33.94 22.36
C GLY A 18 -12.54 34.01 22.10
N ALA A 19 -13.35 34.18 23.14
CA ALA A 19 -14.76 34.57 23.00
C ALA A 19 -14.88 36.11 23.09
N CYS A 20 -15.31 36.74 21.99
CA CYS A 20 -15.52 38.19 21.96
C CYS A 20 -16.96 38.52 22.37
N GLY A 21 -17.13 39.31 23.43
CA GLY A 21 -18.40 39.91 23.82
C GLY A 21 -18.20 41.41 24.09
N PRO A 22 -19.02 42.31 23.54
CA PRO A 22 -18.95 43.74 23.84
C PRO A 22 -19.81 44.11 25.06
N GLY A 23 -19.25 44.93 25.95
CA GLY A 23 -19.98 45.57 27.05
C GLY A 23 -20.57 46.93 26.65
N GLU A 24 -21.48 47.44 27.48
CA GLU A 24 -22.23 48.69 27.27
C GLU A 24 -21.49 49.95 27.75
N GLY A 25 -21.88 51.12 27.20
CA GLY A 25 -21.83 52.41 27.92
C GLY A 25 -21.10 53.57 27.23
N GLY A 26 -21.84 54.60 26.78
CA GLY A 26 -21.29 55.91 26.38
C GLY A 26 -22.15 56.68 25.36
N ASP A 27 -22.84 57.74 25.81
CA ASP A 27 -23.82 58.51 25.04
C ASP A 27 -23.25 59.46 23.95
N ALA A 28 -23.99 59.67 22.85
CA ALA A 28 -24.63 60.98 22.54
C ALA A 28 -25.34 61.08 21.16
N ALA A 29 -26.63 61.45 21.20
CA ALA A 29 -27.39 62.28 20.24
C ALA A 29 -27.46 61.98 18.72
N GLY A 30 -28.68 61.72 18.23
CA GLY A 30 -29.08 61.82 16.81
C GLY A 30 -30.32 60.98 16.48
N GLY A 31 -31.52 61.58 16.46
CA GLY A 31 -32.80 60.84 16.47
C GLY A 31 -33.65 60.84 15.20
N THR A 32 -34.89 60.34 15.36
CA THR A 32 -35.96 60.09 14.35
C THR A 32 -35.68 58.89 13.42
N GLY A 33 -36.58 57.92 13.14
CA GLY A 33 -37.95 57.57 13.60
C GLY A 33 -38.56 56.59 12.56
N GLY A 34 -39.53 55.69 12.81
CA GLY A 34 -40.22 55.22 14.01
C GLY A 34 -41.31 54.17 13.65
N GLY A 35 -41.65 53.25 14.57
CA GLY A 35 -42.81 52.30 14.50
C GLY A 35 -42.62 51.03 13.62
N GLY A 36 -43.11 49.83 13.97
CA GLY A 36 -43.68 49.36 15.26
C GLY A 36 -44.68 48.19 15.12
N ALA A 37 -44.48 47.09 15.88
CA ALA A 37 -45.45 46.03 16.27
C ALA A 37 -46.08 45.13 15.15
N SER A 38 -46.55 43.88 15.36
CA SER A 38 -46.55 42.93 16.52
C SER A 38 -47.00 41.50 16.11
N GLY A 39 -46.75 40.48 16.96
CA GLY A 39 -47.44 39.16 17.00
C GLY A 39 -46.63 37.96 16.43
N SER A 40 -46.32 36.85 17.13
CA SER A 40 -47.13 35.83 17.85
C SER A 40 -47.96 34.92 16.91
N ALA A 41 -47.97 33.57 16.98
CA ALA A 41 -47.37 32.60 17.92
C ALA A 41 -47.29 31.16 17.35
N ALA A 42 -46.40 30.35 17.95
CA ALA A 42 -46.54 28.97 18.47
C ALA A 42 -47.34 27.82 17.76
N GLY A 43 -46.77 26.61 17.84
CA GLY A 43 -47.42 25.29 17.70
C GLY A 43 -46.58 24.29 16.87
N SER A 44 -45.97 23.18 17.30
CA SER A 44 -45.91 22.29 18.50
C SER A 44 -46.48 20.88 18.25
N GLY A 45 -45.62 19.84 18.34
CA GLY A 45 -45.97 18.40 18.36
C GLY A 45 -45.98 17.71 16.99
N GLY A 46 -45.63 16.43 16.85
CA GLY A 46 -45.18 15.44 17.83
C GLY A 46 -44.83 14.08 17.18
N GLN A 47 -44.07 13.24 17.90
CA GLN A 47 -43.35 12.02 17.47
C GLN A 47 -44.14 10.84 16.84
N SER A 48 -43.37 9.94 16.22
CA SER A 48 -43.68 8.54 15.82
C SER A 48 -44.18 7.66 16.99
N PRO A 49 -44.73 6.43 16.77
CA PRO A 49 -43.89 5.25 16.44
C PRO A 49 -44.59 4.15 15.56
N ALA A 50 -44.05 2.92 15.59
CA ALA A 50 -44.25 1.84 14.60
C ALA A 50 -45.32 0.77 14.92
N GLY A 51 -45.62 -0.09 13.91
CA GLY A 51 -45.94 -1.52 14.10
C GLY A 51 -47.20 -2.08 13.42
N GLY A 52 -47.12 -3.32 12.90
CA GLY A 52 -48.28 -4.25 12.92
C GLY A 52 -48.76 -4.96 11.62
N THR A 53 -48.13 -6.08 11.26
CA THR A 53 -48.75 -7.41 10.93
C THR A 53 -49.93 -7.63 9.95
N GLY A 54 -49.77 -8.67 9.09
CA GLY A 54 -50.85 -9.56 8.57
C GLY A 54 -51.14 -9.44 7.06
N GLY A 55 -51.35 -10.51 6.27
CA GLY A 55 -51.24 -11.96 6.53
C GLY A 55 -51.79 -12.82 5.38
N THR A 56 -51.39 -14.11 5.29
CA THR A 56 -52.01 -15.23 4.48
C THR A 56 -52.10 -15.12 2.94
N GLY A 57 -52.02 -16.21 2.15
CA GLY A 57 -51.64 -17.60 2.43
C GLY A 57 -51.92 -18.59 1.26
N GLY A 58 -51.25 -19.76 1.29
CA GLY A 58 -51.57 -21.00 0.55
C GLY A 58 -51.04 -21.17 -0.89
N ALA A 59 -50.91 -22.40 -1.46
CA ALA A 59 -50.70 -23.74 -0.87
C ALA A 59 -50.47 -24.82 -1.98
N SER A 60 -49.48 -25.74 -1.80
CA SER A 60 -49.33 -27.06 -2.51
C SER A 60 -49.13 -27.02 -4.06
N SER A 61 -48.64 -28.01 -4.83
CA SER A 61 -48.00 -29.35 -4.67
C SER A 61 -47.27 -29.71 -6.01
N GLY A 62 -46.42 -30.74 -6.17
CA GLY A 62 -45.76 -31.64 -5.21
C GLY A 62 -45.65 -33.12 -5.62
N GLY A 63 -44.66 -33.55 -6.44
CA GLY A 63 -44.37 -34.98 -6.69
C GLY A 63 -43.47 -35.36 -7.89
N GLY A 64 -42.53 -36.30 -7.67
CA GLY A 64 -41.87 -37.19 -8.65
C GLY A 64 -40.86 -36.58 -9.65
N GLY A 65 -39.70 -37.17 -9.98
CA GLY A 65 -39.11 -38.45 -9.57
C GLY A 65 -38.91 -39.43 -10.74
N ALA A 66 -37.76 -39.40 -11.42
CA ALA A 66 -37.32 -40.45 -12.35
C ALA A 66 -35.78 -40.45 -12.52
N THR A 67 -35.19 -41.65 -12.49
CA THR A 67 -33.77 -41.92 -12.76
C THR A 67 -33.54 -42.31 -14.22
N SER A 68 -32.32 -42.14 -14.73
CA SER A 68 -31.79 -43.01 -15.79
C SER A 68 -30.26 -43.13 -15.69
N THR A 69 -29.74 -44.31 -16.04
CA THR A 69 -28.33 -44.68 -15.98
C THR A 69 -27.93 -45.43 -17.27
N GLY A 70 -26.66 -45.30 -17.66
CA GLY A 70 -26.06 -45.99 -18.80
C GLY A 70 -26.15 -45.21 -20.12
N GLY A 71 -25.16 -45.27 -21.03
CA GLY A 71 -23.87 -45.96 -20.96
C GLY A 71 -23.28 -46.18 -22.36
N GLY A 72 -21.96 -46.34 -22.46
CA GLY A 72 -21.27 -46.84 -23.68
C GLY A 72 -20.42 -45.81 -24.45
N GLY A 73 -19.13 -46.11 -24.57
CA GLY A 73 -18.32 -45.72 -25.75
C GLY A 73 -18.60 -46.70 -26.92
N PRO A 74 -17.78 -46.74 -28.00
CA PRO A 74 -16.32 -46.80 -27.90
C PRO A 74 -15.53 -46.05 -29.01
N SER A 75 -14.18 -46.14 -28.95
CA SER A 75 -13.19 -46.19 -30.07
C SER A 75 -13.33 -45.27 -31.30
N GLY A 76 -12.27 -44.63 -31.81
CA GLY A 76 -10.83 -44.71 -31.53
C GLY A 76 -10.05 -44.06 -32.69
N GLY A 77 -8.75 -43.82 -32.54
CA GLY A 77 -7.99 -43.09 -33.57
C GLY A 77 -6.54 -42.81 -33.22
N THR A 78 -5.71 -43.85 -33.15
CA THR A 78 -4.24 -43.70 -33.12
C THR A 78 -3.72 -43.28 -34.49
N SER A 79 -2.94 -42.19 -34.57
CA SER A 79 -2.04 -41.96 -35.69
C SER A 79 -0.65 -41.54 -35.21
N SER A 80 0.30 -42.46 -35.32
CA SER A 80 1.73 -42.22 -35.13
C SER A 80 2.36 -41.72 -36.42
N GLY A 81 3.03 -40.57 -36.36
CA GLY A 81 3.97 -40.08 -37.37
C GLY A 81 4.91 -39.08 -36.68
N GLY A 82 6.23 -39.25 -36.63
CA GLY A 82 7.07 -40.04 -37.54
C GLY A 82 7.68 -39.18 -38.64
N GLY A 83 8.07 -37.94 -38.32
CA GLY A 83 8.73 -37.00 -39.22
C GLY A 83 10.12 -36.65 -38.72
N ALA A 84 11.15 -37.25 -39.32
CA ALA A 84 12.53 -36.86 -39.08
C ALA A 84 12.82 -35.53 -39.79
N GLY A 85 12.81 -34.42 -39.05
CA GLY A 85 13.26 -33.11 -39.51
C GLY A 85 14.78 -32.97 -39.32
N ALA A 86 15.50 -32.57 -40.36
CA ALA A 86 16.95 -32.54 -40.37
C ALA A 86 17.54 -31.52 -39.37
N ALA A 87 18.63 -31.90 -38.70
CA ALA A 87 19.44 -31.00 -37.90
C ALA A 87 20.16 -29.99 -38.80
N THR A 88 19.60 -28.79 -38.95
CA THR A 88 20.36 -27.62 -39.42
C THR A 88 21.22 -27.13 -38.27
N GLY A 89 22.53 -27.35 -38.36
CA GLY A 89 23.50 -26.79 -37.41
C GLY A 89 23.49 -25.27 -37.47
N GLY A 90 22.67 -24.63 -36.64
CA GLY A 90 22.81 -23.23 -36.32
C GLY A 90 24.15 -23.05 -35.60
N ALA A 91 24.99 -22.16 -36.11
CA ALA A 91 26.27 -21.90 -35.48
C ALA A 91 26.05 -21.47 -34.02
N GLN A 92 26.78 -22.08 -33.09
CA GLN A 92 27.12 -21.41 -31.83
C GLN A 92 27.90 -20.14 -32.19
N GLY A 93 27.16 -19.06 -32.42
CA GLY A 93 27.66 -17.76 -32.02
C GLY A 93 27.92 -17.87 -30.52
N SER A 94 29.19 -17.79 -30.13
CA SER A 94 29.54 -17.53 -28.74
C SER A 94 29.02 -16.14 -28.40
N GLY A 95 27.74 -16.06 -28.06
CA GLY A 95 27.19 -14.96 -27.31
C GLY A 95 27.98 -14.92 -26.02
N GLY A 96 28.98 -14.04 -25.95
CA GLY A 96 29.56 -13.67 -24.68
C GLY A 96 28.39 -13.29 -23.77
N ALA A 97 28.41 -13.78 -22.53
CA ALA A 97 27.39 -13.44 -21.56
C ALA A 97 27.15 -11.93 -21.62
N PRO A 98 25.90 -11.45 -21.79
CA PRO A 98 25.63 -10.04 -21.67
C PRO A 98 26.25 -9.58 -20.35
N GLY A 99 27.02 -8.49 -20.37
CA GLY A 99 27.28 -7.74 -19.15
C GLY A 99 25.93 -7.19 -18.73
N GLY A 100 25.18 -7.99 -17.96
CA GLY A 100 23.74 -7.86 -17.82
C GLY A 100 23.39 -6.55 -17.14
N GLY A 101 22.92 -5.59 -17.94
CA GLY A 101 22.30 -4.40 -17.40
C GLY A 101 21.05 -4.79 -16.61
N CYS A 102 20.65 -3.95 -15.65
CA CYS A 102 19.46 -4.22 -14.88
C CYS A 102 18.22 -4.01 -15.74
N THR A 103 17.60 -5.10 -16.20
CA THR A 103 16.39 -5.05 -17.04
C THR A 103 15.13 -5.26 -16.21
N ARG A 104 13.98 -4.87 -16.77
CA ARG A 104 12.68 -5.11 -16.13
C ARG A 104 12.43 -6.62 -15.98
N GLU A 105 12.76 -7.40 -17.00
CA GLU A 105 12.58 -8.85 -17.03
C GLU A 105 13.42 -9.56 -15.96
N LEU A 106 14.64 -9.08 -15.70
CA LEU A 106 15.47 -9.56 -14.60
C LEU A 106 14.83 -9.28 -13.24
N LEU A 107 14.40 -8.03 -13.01
CA LEU A 107 13.79 -7.60 -11.76
C LEU A 107 12.44 -8.30 -11.49
N ASP A 108 11.62 -8.48 -12.53
CA ASP A 108 10.31 -9.14 -12.46
C ASP A 108 10.46 -10.64 -12.16
N GLY A 109 11.36 -11.32 -12.88
CA GLY A 109 11.67 -12.73 -12.68
C GLY A 109 12.25 -13.02 -11.30
N LEU A 110 13.18 -12.18 -10.82
CA LEU A 110 13.74 -12.31 -9.46
C LEU A 110 12.70 -12.15 -8.35
N LEU A 111 11.67 -11.31 -8.55
CA LEU A 111 10.57 -11.20 -7.60
C LEU A 111 9.65 -12.43 -7.63
N ASP A 112 9.37 -12.98 -8.81
CA ASP A 112 8.57 -14.21 -8.94
C ASP A 112 9.31 -15.43 -8.35
N ASP A 113 10.63 -15.54 -8.58
CA ASP A 113 11.49 -16.55 -7.95
C ASP A 113 11.50 -16.39 -6.41
N TYR A 114 11.59 -15.15 -5.90
CA TYR A 114 11.49 -14.85 -4.47
C TYR A 114 10.16 -15.35 -3.87
N PHE A 115 9.04 -15.05 -4.53
CA PHE A 115 7.72 -15.49 -4.06
C PHE A 115 7.53 -17.01 -4.15
N ALA A 116 8.09 -17.67 -5.17
CA ALA A 116 8.07 -19.12 -5.28
C ALA A 116 8.89 -19.80 -4.17
N ALA A 117 10.11 -19.30 -3.89
CA ALA A 117 10.96 -19.78 -2.81
C ALA A 117 10.33 -19.55 -1.43
N LEU A 118 9.70 -18.40 -1.22
CA LEU A 118 8.99 -18.05 0.01
C LEU A 118 7.81 -19.00 0.28
N ALA A 119 6.98 -19.27 -0.74
CA ALA A 119 5.86 -20.21 -0.62
C ALA A 119 6.31 -21.67 -0.45
N ALA A 120 7.51 -22.01 -0.90
CA ALA A 120 8.14 -23.33 -0.69
C ALA A 120 8.81 -23.46 0.70
N GLY A 121 9.06 -22.34 1.39
CA GLY A 121 9.85 -22.30 2.63
C GLY A 121 11.34 -22.66 2.43
N ASP A 122 11.85 -22.54 1.21
CA ASP A 122 13.21 -22.96 0.82
C ASP A 122 13.87 -21.89 -0.07
N PRO A 123 14.86 -21.12 0.44
CA PRO A 123 15.56 -20.11 -0.33
C PRO A 123 16.68 -20.66 -1.22
N SER A 124 16.92 -21.98 -1.25
CA SER A 124 18.07 -22.57 -1.96
C SER A 124 18.04 -22.43 -3.48
N SER A 125 16.89 -22.06 -4.06
CA SER A 125 16.74 -21.73 -5.47
C SER A 125 17.14 -20.28 -5.82
N LEU A 126 17.27 -19.39 -4.83
CA LEU A 126 17.48 -17.97 -5.07
C LEU A 126 18.94 -17.63 -5.40
N PRO A 127 19.19 -16.73 -6.36
CA PRO A 127 20.53 -16.20 -6.63
C PRO A 127 20.88 -15.16 -5.56
N LEU A 128 21.27 -15.63 -4.37
CA LEU A 128 21.69 -14.77 -3.26
C LEU A 128 23.19 -14.48 -3.34
N ALA A 129 23.57 -13.21 -3.25
CA ALA A 129 24.98 -12.82 -3.22
C ALA A 129 25.68 -13.28 -1.93
N GLU A 130 27.02 -13.45 -1.99
CA GLU A 130 27.81 -13.70 -0.77
C GLU A 130 27.65 -12.52 0.21
N GLY A 131 27.14 -12.81 1.41
CA GLY A 131 26.89 -11.78 2.42
C GLY A 131 25.60 -10.97 2.22
N VAL A 132 24.62 -11.50 1.48
CA VAL A 132 23.27 -10.91 1.34
C VAL A 132 22.72 -10.41 2.68
N LYS A 133 22.21 -9.17 2.69
CA LYS A 133 21.53 -8.58 3.85
C LYS A 133 20.03 -8.90 3.79
N PHE A 134 19.49 -9.47 4.86
CA PHE A 134 18.05 -9.73 4.98
C PHE A 134 17.47 -9.21 6.30
N THR A 135 16.32 -8.54 6.23
CA THR A 135 15.48 -8.19 7.39
C THR A 135 14.05 -8.66 7.22
N GLU A 136 13.47 -9.18 8.29
CA GLU A 136 12.03 -9.16 8.52
C GLU A 136 11.75 -8.14 9.62
N ASN A 137 10.83 -7.21 9.39
CA ASN A 137 10.31 -6.30 10.42
C ASN A 137 11.42 -5.50 11.15
N ALA A 138 12.41 -5.02 10.39
CA ALA A 138 13.62 -4.34 10.87
C ALA A 138 14.54 -5.17 11.78
N VAL A 139 14.40 -6.50 11.80
CA VAL A 139 15.30 -7.42 12.50
C VAL A 139 16.13 -8.18 11.46
N GLN A 140 17.46 -8.07 11.55
CA GLN A 140 18.36 -8.80 10.66
C GLN A 140 18.29 -10.31 10.95
N ALA A 141 18.19 -11.12 9.90
CA ALA A 141 18.16 -12.57 9.98
C ALA A 141 18.83 -13.22 8.76
N GLU A 142 18.99 -14.54 8.76
CA GLU A 142 19.33 -15.31 7.57
C GLU A 142 18.06 -15.58 6.74
N VAL A 143 18.14 -15.49 5.42
CA VAL A 143 17.01 -15.77 4.51
C VAL A 143 16.49 -17.20 4.76
N GLY A 144 15.17 -17.39 4.80
CA GLY A 144 14.54 -18.69 5.10
C GLY A 144 14.45 -19.05 6.59
N THR A 145 15.07 -18.28 7.50
CA THR A 145 15.12 -18.66 8.93
C THR A 145 14.06 -18.03 9.81
N THR A 146 13.32 -17.03 9.34
CA THR A 146 12.29 -16.36 10.15
C THR A 146 10.97 -17.13 10.19
N ASP A 147 10.07 -16.73 11.09
CA ASP A 147 8.77 -17.39 11.23
C ASP A 147 7.87 -17.16 10.02
N PHE A 148 7.92 -15.97 9.38
CA PHE A 148 7.20 -15.75 8.12
C PHE A 148 7.70 -16.68 7.02
N TRP A 149 9.03 -16.75 6.82
CA TRP A 149 9.65 -17.59 5.80
C TRP A 149 9.28 -19.08 5.91
N LYS A 150 9.02 -19.58 7.12
CA LYS A 150 8.64 -20.98 7.37
C LYS A 150 7.15 -21.27 7.25
N ASN A 151 6.30 -20.23 7.22
CA ASN A 151 4.85 -20.36 7.34
C ASN A 151 4.05 -19.59 6.28
N ALA A 152 4.73 -18.86 5.39
CA ALA A 152 4.15 -18.20 4.23
C ALA A 152 3.62 -19.25 3.23
N GLY A 153 2.46 -18.98 2.63
CA GLY A 153 1.93 -19.73 1.50
C GLY A 153 1.98 -18.94 0.20
N GLU A 154 1.30 -19.46 -0.82
CA GLU A 154 1.21 -18.85 -2.15
C GLU A 154 0.68 -17.40 -2.09
N VAL A 155 1.35 -16.50 -2.80
CA VAL A 155 0.99 -15.08 -2.90
C VAL A 155 -0.38 -14.95 -3.58
N LYS A 156 -1.34 -14.33 -2.88
CA LYS A 156 -2.71 -14.13 -3.39
C LYS A 156 -2.84 -12.91 -4.30
N HIS A 157 -2.00 -11.91 -4.07
CA HIS A 157 -1.91 -10.69 -4.86
C HIS A 157 -0.54 -10.04 -4.68
N SER A 158 0.01 -9.41 -5.73
CA SER A 158 1.15 -8.50 -5.60
C SER A 158 1.05 -7.34 -6.59
N GLN A 159 1.61 -6.20 -6.20
CA GLN A 159 1.84 -4.99 -7.00
C GLN A 159 3.32 -4.61 -6.86
N ARG A 160 3.97 -4.18 -7.94
CA ARG A 160 5.44 -4.09 -8.01
C ARG A 160 5.93 -2.93 -8.90
N ALA A 161 6.91 -2.20 -8.39
CA ALA A 161 7.71 -1.22 -9.12
C ALA A 161 9.07 -1.85 -9.47
N LEU A 162 9.46 -1.76 -10.75
CA LEU A 162 10.71 -2.30 -11.27
C LEU A 162 11.65 -1.14 -11.64
N ASP A 163 12.54 -0.76 -10.72
CA ASP A 163 13.47 0.35 -10.89
C ASP A 163 14.79 -0.14 -11.50
N THR A 164 14.94 0.06 -12.81
CA THR A 164 16.12 -0.39 -13.58
C THR A 164 17.36 0.48 -13.36
N GLU A 165 17.23 1.71 -12.84
CA GLU A 165 18.40 2.55 -12.54
C GLU A 165 18.96 2.30 -11.14
N ALA A 166 18.08 2.16 -10.13
CA ALA A 166 18.47 1.74 -8.78
C ALA A 166 18.70 0.22 -8.65
N CYS A 167 18.48 -0.52 -9.75
CA CYS A 167 18.48 -1.98 -9.84
C CYS A 167 17.78 -2.66 -8.66
N SER A 168 16.53 -2.26 -8.44
CA SER A 168 15.77 -2.64 -7.25
C SER A 168 14.30 -2.84 -7.55
N VAL A 169 13.67 -3.74 -6.79
CA VAL A 169 12.24 -3.99 -6.78
C VAL A 169 11.65 -3.41 -5.51
N GLY A 170 10.54 -2.68 -5.63
CA GLY A 170 9.65 -2.37 -4.50
C GLY A 170 8.30 -3.04 -4.74
N ALA A 171 7.86 -3.91 -3.83
CA ALA A 171 6.63 -4.67 -3.97
C ALA A 171 5.75 -4.58 -2.71
N GLN A 172 4.45 -4.63 -2.92
CA GLN A 172 3.46 -4.87 -1.86
C GLN A 172 2.62 -6.09 -2.26
N ALA A 173 2.23 -6.90 -1.29
CA ALA A 173 1.60 -8.19 -1.53
C ALA A 173 0.60 -8.57 -0.43
N VAL A 174 -0.28 -9.51 -0.75
CA VAL A 174 -1.12 -10.22 0.20
C VAL A 174 -0.67 -11.67 0.24
N ILE A 175 -0.08 -12.08 1.37
CA ILE A 175 0.54 -13.41 1.53
C ILE A 175 -0.06 -14.08 2.78
N PRO A 176 -0.55 -15.33 2.68
CA PRO A 176 -1.08 -16.04 3.83
C PRO A 176 0.05 -16.54 4.74
N GLU A 177 -0.08 -16.34 6.06
CA GLU A 177 0.72 -16.98 7.10
C GLU A 177 -0.22 -17.78 8.01
N GLY A 178 0.01 -19.09 8.16
CA GLY A 178 -0.81 -19.93 9.07
C GLY A 178 -2.32 -19.91 8.80
N GLY A 179 -2.74 -19.65 7.56
CA GLY A 179 -4.15 -19.52 7.16
C GLY A 179 -4.77 -18.14 7.35
N ARG A 180 -3.98 -17.12 7.73
CA ARG A 180 -4.39 -15.71 7.77
C ARG A 180 -3.68 -14.92 6.69
N ASP A 181 -4.43 -14.16 5.90
CA ASP A 181 -3.86 -13.24 4.91
C ASP A 181 -3.21 -12.05 5.61
N LEU A 182 -1.96 -11.75 5.27
CA LEU A 182 -1.19 -10.63 5.80
C LEU A 182 -0.85 -9.63 4.69
N PRO A 183 -0.93 -8.31 4.97
CA PRO A 183 -0.29 -7.29 4.14
C PRO A 183 1.22 -7.37 4.30
N VAL A 184 1.93 -7.40 3.18
CA VAL A 184 3.39 -7.52 3.12
C VAL A 184 3.97 -6.45 2.21
N ALA A 185 5.08 -5.84 2.59
CA ALA A 185 5.91 -5.01 1.73
C ALA A 185 7.31 -5.62 1.61
N LEU A 186 7.95 -5.42 0.48
CA LEU A 186 9.23 -6.04 0.14
C LEU A 186 10.08 -5.08 -0.70
N ARG A 187 11.33 -4.90 -0.32
CA ARG A 187 12.37 -4.34 -1.20
C ARG A 187 13.41 -5.42 -1.50
N ILE A 188 13.78 -5.58 -2.77
CA ILE A 188 14.95 -6.36 -3.20
C ILE A 188 15.89 -5.43 -3.96
N LYS A 189 17.18 -5.44 -3.66
CA LYS A 189 18.24 -4.84 -4.49
C LYS A 189 19.05 -5.94 -5.16
N VAL A 190 19.44 -5.68 -6.41
CA VAL A 190 20.12 -6.63 -7.27
C VAL A 190 21.45 -6.04 -7.73
N GLU A 191 22.52 -6.83 -7.67
CA GLU A 191 23.81 -6.52 -8.28
C GLU A 191 24.30 -7.76 -9.02
N GLY A 192 24.73 -7.64 -10.28
CA GLY A 192 25.24 -8.79 -11.04
C GLY A 192 24.23 -9.91 -11.37
N SER A 193 22.92 -9.65 -11.22
CA SER A 193 21.81 -10.63 -11.22
C SER A 193 21.62 -11.42 -9.91
N GLU A 194 22.34 -11.06 -8.85
CA GLU A 194 22.19 -11.64 -7.51
C GLU A 194 21.49 -10.66 -6.57
N MET A 195 20.67 -11.17 -5.65
CA MET A 195 20.04 -10.38 -4.59
C MET A 195 21.08 -10.03 -3.52
N THR A 196 21.32 -8.74 -3.29
CA THR A 196 22.30 -8.25 -2.30
C THR A 196 21.66 -7.73 -1.02
N GLU A 197 20.45 -7.19 -1.10
CA GLU A 197 19.71 -6.65 0.04
C GLU A 197 18.21 -6.97 -0.12
N ILE A 198 17.58 -7.47 0.94
CA ILE A 198 16.18 -7.87 0.97
C ILE A 198 15.53 -7.37 2.27
N GLU A 199 14.53 -6.50 2.18
CA GLU A 199 13.84 -5.93 3.33
C GLU A 199 12.35 -6.27 3.28
N THR A 200 11.85 -7.01 4.28
CA THR A 200 10.45 -7.44 4.35
C THR A 200 9.72 -6.77 5.51
N ILE A 201 8.56 -6.17 5.25
CA ILE A 201 7.57 -5.76 6.25
C ILE A 201 6.43 -6.77 6.23
N VAL A 202 6.18 -7.46 7.34
CA VAL A 202 5.09 -8.43 7.53
C VAL A 202 4.18 -7.91 8.62
N VAL A 203 2.96 -7.50 8.27
CA VAL A 203 2.03 -6.84 9.20
C VAL A 203 1.06 -7.84 9.79
N ARG A 204 1.27 -8.25 11.04
CA ARG A 204 0.39 -9.16 11.78
C ARG A 204 -0.66 -8.38 12.58
N PRO A 205 -1.84 -8.94 12.93
CA PRO A 205 -2.84 -8.22 13.71
C PRO A 205 -2.30 -7.77 15.08
N GLY A 206 -2.34 -6.46 15.31
CA GLY A 206 -1.76 -5.82 16.50
C GLY A 206 -0.36 -5.25 16.30
N ASP A 207 0.28 -5.43 15.13
CA ASP A 207 1.59 -4.85 14.81
C ASP A 207 1.55 -3.35 14.49
N TYR A 208 0.36 -2.74 14.32
CA TYR A 208 0.21 -1.30 14.06
C TYR A 208 -0.70 -0.68 15.12
N THR A 209 -0.13 0.10 16.05
CA THR A 209 -0.83 0.63 17.23
C THR A 209 -0.84 2.16 17.35
N ALA A 210 -0.45 2.88 16.30
CA ALA A 210 -0.56 4.34 16.24
C ALA A 210 -1.98 4.83 16.58
N SER A 211 -2.11 6.03 17.14
CA SER A 211 -3.41 6.58 17.58
C SER A 211 -4.42 6.82 16.45
N PHE A 212 -3.95 6.87 15.21
CA PHE A 212 -4.71 6.97 13.96
C PHE A 212 -4.73 5.66 13.16
N ALA A 213 -4.21 4.56 13.72
CA ALA A 213 -4.15 3.27 13.04
C ALA A 213 -5.53 2.73 12.68
N VAL A 214 -5.65 2.23 11.45
CA VAL A 214 -6.79 1.44 10.98
C VAL A 214 -6.46 -0.04 11.03
N ALA A 215 -7.48 -0.86 11.29
CA ALA A 215 -7.33 -2.31 11.20
C ALA A 215 -7.00 -2.71 9.75
N SER A 216 -6.05 -3.64 9.60
CA SER A 216 -5.65 -4.18 8.30
C SER A 216 -6.82 -4.89 7.61
N ASP A 217 -6.96 -4.68 6.30
CA ASP A 217 -7.93 -5.38 5.46
C ASP A 217 -7.23 -5.86 4.16
N PRO A 218 -6.54 -7.03 4.20
CA PRO A 218 -5.85 -7.56 3.03
C PRO A 218 -6.79 -7.81 1.84
N ALA A 219 -8.08 -8.08 2.08
CA ALA A 219 -9.05 -8.31 1.01
C ALA A 219 -9.35 -7.02 0.25
N ALA A 220 -9.36 -5.86 0.91
CA ALA A 220 -9.51 -4.57 0.27
C ALA A 220 -8.35 -4.23 -0.69
N ILE A 221 -7.11 -4.66 -0.39
CA ILE A 221 -5.96 -4.51 -1.30
C ILE A 221 -6.22 -5.23 -2.63
N ILE A 222 -6.69 -6.49 -2.55
CA ILE A 222 -7.01 -7.29 -3.74
C ILE A 222 -8.20 -6.68 -4.49
N ALA A 223 -9.25 -6.26 -3.78
CA ALA A 223 -10.51 -5.82 -4.37
C ALA A 223 -10.41 -4.53 -5.20
N ILE A 224 -9.42 -3.67 -4.94
CA ILE A 224 -9.22 -2.40 -5.67
C ILE A 224 -8.09 -2.47 -6.71
N ALA A 225 -7.34 -3.58 -6.78
CA ALA A 225 -6.13 -3.64 -7.59
C ALA A 225 -6.37 -3.41 -9.10
N ASP A 226 -7.47 -3.96 -9.63
CA ASP A 226 -7.87 -3.81 -11.04
C ASP A 226 -8.34 -2.38 -11.36
N ASP A 227 -8.96 -1.67 -10.41
CA ASP A 227 -9.39 -0.27 -10.58
C ASP A 227 -8.19 0.70 -10.65
N ILE A 228 -7.02 0.30 -10.10
CA ILE A 228 -5.80 1.13 -10.05
C ILE A 228 -4.86 0.84 -11.24
N GLY A 229 -4.89 -0.37 -11.78
CA GLY A 229 -4.01 -0.77 -12.88
C GLY A 229 -2.52 -0.79 -12.48
N TRP A 230 -2.18 -1.38 -11.33
CA TRP A 230 -0.78 -1.40 -10.84
C TRP A 230 0.22 -1.98 -11.84
N HIS A 231 -0.16 -3.01 -12.60
CA HIS A 231 0.72 -3.64 -13.59
C HIS A 231 0.69 -2.99 -14.97
N ASP A 232 -0.29 -2.12 -15.22
CA ASP A 232 -0.51 -1.48 -16.51
C ASP A 232 0.58 -0.45 -16.81
N GLU A 233 1.11 -0.52 -18.03
CA GLU A 233 1.98 0.51 -18.55
C GLU A 233 1.22 1.83 -18.76
N VAL A 234 1.80 2.92 -18.28
CA VAL A 234 1.30 4.27 -18.56
C VAL A 234 1.62 4.61 -20.03
N PRO A 235 0.72 5.26 -20.79
CA PRO A 235 1.02 5.73 -22.14
C PRO A 235 2.25 6.64 -22.16
N GLU A 236 3.14 6.53 -23.16
CA GLU A 236 4.43 7.23 -23.17
C GLU A 236 4.31 8.75 -22.94
N ALA A 237 3.28 9.40 -23.52
CA ALA A 237 3.00 10.82 -23.35
C ALA A 237 2.45 11.23 -21.96
N GLU A 238 2.09 10.25 -21.12
CA GLU A 238 1.58 10.43 -19.76
C GLU A 238 2.57 9.94 -18.68
N ARG A 239 3.71 9.35 -19.08
CA ARG A 239 4.77 8.89 -18.17
C ARG A 239 5.45 10.10 -17.54
N ALA A 240 5.48 10.11 -16.20
CA ALA A 240 6.37 11.00 -15.47
C ALA A 240 7.83 10.53 -15.66
N THR A 241 8.75 11.48 -15.72
CA THR A 241 10.19 11.20 -15.66
C THR A 241 10.59 10.66 -14.30
N ARG A 242 11.76 10.03 -14.24
CA ARG A 242 12.38 9.62 -12.98
C ARG A 242 12.52 10.76 -11.97
N GLU A 243 12.95 11.94 -12.42
CA GLU A 243 13.12 13.12 -11.58
C GLU A 243 11.79 13.58 -10.97
N GLU A 244 10.70 13.54 -11.74
CA GLU A 244 9.35 13.83 -11.24
C GLU A 244 8.89 12.80 -10.20
N LEU A 245 8.93 11.50 -10.52
CA LEU A 245 8.51 10.44 -9.60
C LEU A 245 9.29 10.47 -8.27
N THR A 246 10.62 10.59 -8.34
CA THR A 246 11.50 10.62 -7.15
C THR A 246 11.35 11.92 -6.35
N SER A 247 11.19 13.09 -7.01
CA SER A 247 10.95 14.36 -6.32
C SER A 247 9.57 14.39 -5.64
N TRP A 248 8.54 13.80 -6.25
CA TRP A 248 7.19 13.77 -5.69
C TRP A 248 7.09 12.88 -4.44
N ILE A 249 7.68 11.68 -4.46
CA ILE A 249 7.64 10.79 -3.29
C ILE A 249 8.46 11.36 -2.12
N ASP A 250 9.63 11.97 -2.38
CA ASP A 250 10.39 12.71 -1.36
C ASP A 250 9.55 13.85 -0.75
N LYS A 251 8.91 14.68 -1.59
CA LYS A 251 8.02 15.76 -1.15
C LYS A 251 6.82 15.26 -0.36
N TYR A 252 6.22 14.15 -0.77
CA TYR A 252 5.08 13.55 -0.09
C TYR A 252 5.40 13.23 1.38
N PHE A 253 6.51 12.53 1.63
CA PHE A 253 6.94 12.21 3.00
C PHE A 253 7.29 13.49 3.76
N ARG A 254 8.07 14.40 3.18
CA ARG A 254 8.50 15.63 3.87
C ARG A 254 7.36 16.59 4.18
N ALA A 255 6.29 16.60 3.38
CA ALA A 255 5.10 17.41 3.61
C ALA A 255 4.03 16.70 4.46
N PHE A 256 4.24 15.44 4.85
CA PHE A 256 3.23 14.65 5.57
C PHE A 256 2.80 15.34 6.89
N PRO A 257 1.49 15.37 7.23
CA PRO A 257 0.36 14.70 6.59
C PRO A 257 -0.40 15.55 5.55
N ALA A 258 0.22 16.57 4.93
CA ALA A 258 -0.49 17.52 4.05
C ALA A 258 -1.22 16.89 2.86
N GLY A 259 -0.78 15.71 2.41
CA GLY A 259 -1.34 14.98 1.27
C GLY A 259 -0.33 14.81 0.15
N VAL A 260 -0.79 14.30 -0.99
CA VAL A 260 0.01 14.09 -2.20
C VAL A 260 -0.05 15.31 -3.13
N CYS A 261 0.64 15.26 -4.27
CA CYS A 261 0.42 16.16 -5.41
C CYS A 261 -0.94 15.86 -6.10
N ASP A 262 -1.28 16.60 -7.16
CA ASP A 262 -2.59 16.57 -7.87
C ASP A 262 -3.28 15.18 -7.91
N VAL A 263 -4.50 15.07 -7.37
CA VAL A 263 -5.22 13.78 -7.28
C VAL A 263 -6.30 13.62 -8.32
N THR A 264 -6.55 12.39 -8.78
CA THR A 264 -7.79 12.06 -9.49
C THR A 264 -8.97 11.91 -8.53
N ALA A 265 -10.20 12.10 -9.02
CA ALA A 265 -11.40 11.95 -8.21
C ALA A 265 -11.65 10.50 -7.73
N ALA A 266 -11.03 9.51 -8.38
CA ALA A 266 -11.07 8.11 -7.99
C ALA A 266 -10.02 7.74 -6.93
N CYS A 267 -9.00 8.59 -6.71
CA CYS A 267 -7.81 8.23 -5.94
C CYS A 267 -8.13 7.74 -4.52
N LYS A 268 -7.63 6.55 -4.20
CA LYS A 268 -7.75 5.92 -2.87
C LYS A 268 -6.41 5.77 -2.17
N ARG A 269 -6.46 5.94 -0.85
CA ARG A 269 -5.39 5.59 0.08
C ARG A 269 -5.80 4.40 0.94
N LEU A 270 -4.98 3.36 0.93
CA LEU A 270 -5.07 2.19 1.81
C LEU A 270 -3.86 2.14 2.74
N GLU A 271 -4.09 1.78 4.00
CA GLU A 271 -3.04 1.55 5.01
C GLU A 271 -3.17 0.14 5.55
N ASN A 272 -2.24 -0.75 5.20
CA ASN A 272 -2.38 -2.20 5.44
C ASN A 272 -3.69 -2.78 4.88
N GLY A 273 -4.22 -2.15 3.82
CA GLY A 273 -5.55 -2.41 3.25
C GLY A 273 -6.71 -1.70 3.96
N GLY A 274 -6.52 -1.22 5.18
CA GLY A 274 -7.54 -0.50 5.94
C GLY A 274 -7.79 0.93 5.44
N GLY A 275 -8.85 1.54 5.98
CA GLY A 275 -9.18 2.96 5.82
C GLY A 275 -10.01 3.30 4.58
N ASN A 276 -9.58 2.90 3.38
CA ASN A 276 -10.20 3.24 2.09
C ASN A 276 -10.53 4.75 1.97
N PHE A 277 -9.53 5.56 2.31
CA PHE A 277 -9.66 7.02 2.32
C PHE A 277 -9.61 7.55 0.89
N SER A 278 -10.33 8.63 0.59
CA SER A 278 -10.04 9.40 -0.63
C SER A 278 -8.71 10.15 -0.46
N CYS A 279 -7.88 10.20 -1.50
CA CYS A 279 -6.63 10.95 -1.46
C CYS A 279 -6.88 12.46 -1.24
N GLY A 280 -6.06 13.09 -0.41
CA GLY A 280 -6.01 14.54 -0.24
C GLY A 280 -4.81 15.13 -0.98
N ALA A 281 -4.99 16.26 -1.65
CA ALA A 281 -3.92 17.01 -2.27
C ALA A 281 -3.37 18.08 -1.30
N GLY A 282 -2.05 18.28 -1.31
CA GLY A 282 -1.37 19.29 -0.48
C GLY A 282 0.15 19.39 -0.66
N ALA A 283 0.81 18.36 -1.21
CA ALA A 283 2.22 18.45 -1.63
C ALA A 283 2.34 19.09 -3.02
N SER A 284 3.53 19.62 -3.34
CA SER A 284 3.79 20.29 -4.63
C SER A 284 4.12 19.30 -5.75
N CYS A 285 3.52 19.52 -6.92
CA CYS A 285 3.72 18.75 -8.15
C CYS A 285 4.95 19.22 -8.96
N SER A 286 5.64 20.30 -8.57
CA SER A 286 6.80 20.80 -9.32
C SER A 286 7.97 19.81 -9.24
N ALA A 287 8.64 19.51 -10.36
CA ALA A 287 9.93 18.82 -10.37
C ALA A 287 11.07 19.70 -9.80
N GLY A 288 12.26 19.12 -9.61
CA GLY A 288 13.51 19.90 -9.52
C GLY A 288 13.95 20.45 -8.16
N ASP A 289 13.40 19.96 -7.05
CA ASP A 289 13.96 20.17 -5.69
C ASP A 289 13.38 19.09 -4.76
N PRO A 290 14.15 18.26 -4.03
CA PRO A 290 13.57 17.51 -2.91
C PRO A 290 12.98 18.50 -1.89
N GLY A 291 11.95 18.08 -1.15
CA GLY A 291 11.35 18.97 -0.15
C GLY A 291 12.41 19.40 0.89
N SER A 292 12.31 20.62 1.41
CA SER A 292 13.19 21.07 2.50
C SER A 292 12.41 21.20 3.81
N GLY A 293 13.01 20.72 4.91
CA GLY A 293 12.50 20.91 6.28
C GLY A 293 11.47 19.92 6.82
N GLY A 294 11.14 18.85 6.09
CA GLY A 294 10.24 17.79 6.57
C GLY A 294 10.90 16.81 7.55
N THR A 295 10.14 16.33 8.55
CA THR A 295 10.60 15.35 9.56
C THR A 295 10.80 13.96 8.96
N LEU A 296 9.87 13.50 8.13
CA LEU A 296 9.97 12.19 7.47
C LEU A 296 10.91 12.30 6.27
N ILE A 297 11.97 11.50 6.29
CA ILE A 297 12.99 11.44 5.24
C ILE A 297 13.05 9.99 4.74
N PRO A 298 12.65 9.70 3.49
CA PRO A 298 12.77 8.37 2.92
C PRO A 298 14.22 7.91 2.92
N ARG A 299 14.48 6.69 3.42
CA ARG A 299 15.80 6.04 3.34
C ARG A 299 16.02 5.42 1.96
N VAL A 300 14.95 4.91 1.35
CA VAL A 300 14.98 4.42 -0.04
C VAL A 300 13.85 5.08 -0.82
N ILE A 301 14.17 5.47 -2.05
CA ILE A 301 13.22 5.91 -3.07
C ILE A 301 13.46 5.06 -4.32
N LEU A 302 12.40 4.53 -4.91
CA LEU A 302 12.42 3.83 -6.19
C LEU A 302 11.42 4.47 -7.16
N ALA A 303 11.71 4.42 -8.46
CA ALA A 303 10.81 4.83 -9.52
C ALA A 303 10.73 3.77 -10.63
N ASP A 304 9.50 3.50 -11.09
CA ASP A 304 9.17 2.72 -12.27
C ASP A 304 8.44 3.65 -13.24
N GLU A 305 9.18 4.22 -14.20
CA GLU A 305 8.69 5.20 -15.16
C GLU A 305 7.70 4.58 -16.17
N VAL A 306 7.79 3.27 -16.40
CA VAL A 306 6.95 2.52 -17.36
C VAL A 306 5.55 2.29 -16.80
N ARG A 307 5.44 1.87 -15.53
CA ARG A 307 4.16 1.70 -14.83
C ARG A 307 3.72 2.96 -14.08
N GLY A 308 4.54 4.01 -14.05
CA GLY A 308 4.27 5.25 -13.32
C GLY A 308 4.13 5.02 -11.82
N ILE A 309 5.06 4.28 -11.21
CA ILE A 309 5.02 3.99 -9.76
C ILE A 309 6.21 4.63 -9.08
N ALA A 310 5.96 5.37 -8.00
CA ALA A 310 6.98 5.77 -7.05
C ALA A 310 6.84 4.96 -5.75
N VAL A 311 7.95 4.50 -5.18
CA VAL A 311 7.99 3.83 -3.88
C VAL A 311 8.91 4.60 -2.95
N GLY A 312 8.51 4.78 -1.70
CA GLY A 312 9.39 5.28 -0.65
C GLY A 312 9.30 4.41 0.60
N LEU A 313 10.47 4.04 1.12
CA LEU A 313 10.63 3.29 2.37
C LEU A 313 11.25 4.24 3.41
N THR A 314 10.52 4.48 4.50
CA THR A 314 10.92 5.41 5.56
C THR A 314 10.85 4.76 6.92
N MET A 315 11.55 5.37 7.89
CA MET A 315 11.10 5.32 9.27
C MET A 315 10.06 6.43 9.44
N PHE A 316 8.87 6.06 9.88
CA PHE A 316 7.75 6.96 10.11
C PHE A 316 7.64 7.21 11.62
N ASP A 317 8.15 8.34 12.10
CA ASP A 317 8.25 8.69 13.53
C ASP A 317 7.22 9.77 13.94
N PHE A 318 6.19 10.00 13.13
CA PHE A 318 5.23 11.08 13.33
C PHE A 318 4.37 10.86 14.58
N SER A 319 4.81 11.47 15.69
CA SER A 319 4.16 11.43 17.01
C SER A 319 4.11 10.03 17.67
N THR A 320 5.04 9.14 17.32
CA THR A 320 5.10 7.74 17.82
C THR A 320 6.54 7.26 18.01
N ASP A 321 6.73 6.04 18.52
CA ASP A 321 8.05 5.42 18.76
C ASP A 321 8.72 4.83 17.48
N GLY A 322 8.17 5.14 16.29
CA GLY A 322 8.75 4.82 14.98
C GLY A 322 8.20 3.55 14.31
N HIS A 323 7.63 3.70 13.13
CA HIS A 323 7.11 2.60 12.30
C HIS A 323 8.01 2.39 11.07
N LEU A 324 8.19 1.14 10.65
CA LEU A 324 8.77 0.85 9.33
C LEU A 324 7.63 0.92 8.31
N ASP A 325 7.76 1.77 7.30
CA ASP A 325 6.65 2.19 6.44
C ASP A 325 7.08 2.27 4.96
N MET A 326 6.40 1.51 4.10
CA MET A 326 6.57 1.54 2.65
C MET A 326 5.30 2.09 1.98
N HIS A 327 5.41 3.26 1.35
CA HIS A 327 4.36 3.79 0.47
C HIS A 327 4.68 3.47 -0.99
N MET A 328 3.64 3.12 -1.74
CA MET A 328 3.65 2.91 -3.17
C MET A 328 2.55 3.79 -3.79
N ILE A 329 2.91 4.64 -4.75
CA ILE A 329 2.03 5.64 -5.36
C ILE A 329 1.93 5.41 -6.86
N LYS A 330 0.71 5.26 -7.39
CA LYS A 330 0.44 5.17 -8.84
C LYS A 330 0.20 6.57 -9.40
N MET A 331 0.94 6.91 -10.45
CA MET A 331 0.96 8.21 -11.13
C MET A 331 0.78 8.04 -12.64
N SER A 332 -0.04 8.89 -13.27
CA SER A 332 0.01 9.12 -14.73
C SER A 332 -0.59 10.48 -15.08
N GLY A 333 -0.15 11.08 -16.19
CA GLY A 333 -0.70 12.34 -16.69
C GLY A 333 -0.52 13.52 -15.73
N GLY A 334 0.49 13.46 -14.85
CA GLY A 334 0.71 14.43 -13.78
C GLY A 334 -0.18 14.26 -12.54
N GLN A 335 -1.01 13.21 -12.46
CA GLN A 335 -1.95 12.99 -11.36
C GLN A 335 -1.69 11.69 -10.59
N VAL A 336 -2.07 11.70 -9.30
CA VAL A 336 -2.07 10.54 -8.40
C VAL A 336 -3.39 9.77 -8.54
N HIS A 337 -3.27 8.46 -8.74
CA HIS A 337 -4.40 7.53 -8.87
C HIS A 337 -4.56 6.61 -7.67
N ALA A 338 -3.50 6.33 -6.92
CA ALA A 338 -3.57 5.56 -5.67
C ALA A 338 -2.36 5.79 -4.76
N VAL A 339 -2.55 5.55 -3.46
CA VAL A 339 -1.50 5.54 -2.43
C VAL A 339 -1.71 4.31 -1.54
N HIS A 340 -0.88 3.27 -1.68
CA HIS A 340 -0.91 2.12 -0.78
C HIS A 340 0.28 2.18 0.18
N ALA A 341 0.01 2.15 1.48
CA ALA A 341 1.02 2.09 2.53
C ALA A 341 0.96 0.73 3.24
N ILE A 342 2.12 0.09 3.43
CA ILE A 342 2.27 -1.09 4.28
C ILE A 342 3.25 -0.73 5.40
N LEU A 343 2.76 -0.76 6.64
CA LEU A 343 3.46 -0.21 7.78
C LEU A 343 3.15 -0.91 9.10
N ARG A 344 4.14 -0.95 9.98
CA ARG A 344 4.00 -1.49 11.35
C ARG A 344 4.97 -0.86 12.34
N ASP A 345 4.62 -0.97 13.60
CA ASP A 345 5.40 -0.52 14.76
C ASP A 345 6.78 -1.18 14.79
N THR A 346 7.81 -0.38 15.03
CA THR A 346 9.17 -0.81 15.32
C THR A 346 9.69 -0.05 16.53
N ASN A 347 10.96 -0.23 16.88
CA ASN A 347 11.62 0.60 17.89
C ASN A 347 12.44 1.72 17.22
N GLY A 348 11.87 2.38 16.20
CA GLY A 348 12.56 3.38 15.37
C GLY A 348 13.74 2.83 14.55
N MET A 349 13.73 1.53 14.22
CA MET A 349 14.81 0.88 13.46
C MET A 349 14.34 0.46 12.07
N SER A 350 15.21 0.62 11.06
CA SER A 350 15.08 0.03 9.72
C SER A 350 15.71 -1.37 9.60
N GLY A 351 16.54 -1.75 10.56
CA GLY A 351 17.32 -3.00 10.56
C GLY A 351 18.75 -2.85 10.01
N TRP A 352 18.98 -1.85 9.17
CA TRP A 352 20.30 -1.29 8.87
C TRP A 352 20.21 0.16 8.38
N GLU A 353 21.34 0.86 8.45
CA GLU A 353 21.62 2.11 7.74
C GLU A 353 22.00 1.80 6.27
#